data_AF-A0A9D4Q1E0-F1
#
_entry.id   AF-A0A9D4Q1E0-F1
#
_cell.length_a   1.000
_cell.length_b   1.000
_cell.length_c   1.000
_cell.angle_alpha   90.00
_cell.angle_beta   90.00
_cell.angle_gamma   90.00
#
_symmetry.space_group_name_H-M   'P 1'
#
loop_
_entity.id
_entity.type
_entity.pdbx_description
1 polymer ?
#
loop_
_entity_poly.entity_id
_entity_poly.type
_entity_poly.pdbx_seq_one_letter_code
_entity_poly.pdbx_strand_id
1 'polypeptide(L)'
;MLLWSQYWRSGVPAGGVRCTQVEAYRVQLERQLRRAQWDSVRPVGAGGQPASDRYGVRPTGRKPGRFAPPEQLLARAIALRMGMLTRDTEPFKRMGYSQYFPATDFYASSFNSCALVSSAGSMLGSKLGPEIDGHETVVRFNDAPTAGFEDDVGARTTMRLLNSQVLARPEFDFFNSALYRNVTLVVWDPSRDRQPLDKASAPSAEEIRSYWLRREVLPDEPFYLMHPDSVWEAWHFLDSENPGPVLRNPPSSGFLGLLLLLKQCRHVDAYELVPSMRLTKRCHYYESFTPKE
;
A
#
# COMPACT_ATOMS: atom_id res chain seq x y z
N MET A 1 -7.72 -4.01 14.26
CA MET A 1 -7.80 -4.52 15.65
C MET A 1 -8.63 -5.81 15.74
N LEU A 2 -8.47 -6.82 14.86
CA LEU A 2 -9.07 -8.17 15.07
C LEU A 2 -8.62 -9.34 14.15
N LEU A 3 -7.53 -9.24 13.39
CA LEU A 3 -6.91 -10.46 12.79
C LEU A 3 -6.02 -11.24 13.79
N TRP A 4 -5.96 -10.81 15.05
CA TRP A 4 -4.98 -11.30 16.03
C TRP A 4 -5.47 -12.48 16.90
N SER A 5 -6.74 -12.88 16.78
CA SER A 5 -7.35 -13.86 17.69
C SER A 5 -7.12 -15.33 17.29
N GLN A 6 -6.98 -15.64 16.00
CA GLN A 6 -7.01 -17.04 15.54
C GLN A 6 -5.65 -17.70 15.29
N TYR A 7 -4.57 -16.94 15.10
CA TYR A 7 -3.25 -17.51 14.77
C TYR A 7 -2.49 -18.14 15.95
N TRP A 8 -2.95 -17.97 17.19
CA TRP A 8 -2.21 -18.44 18.38
C TRP A 8 -2.67 -19.81 18.94
N ARG A 9 -3.56 -20.54 18.27
CA ARG A 9 -4.07 -21.84 18.77
C ARG A 9 -3.44 -23.10 18.17
N SER A 10 -2.50 -22.99 17.23
CA SER A 10 -1.81 -24.17 16.70
C SER A 10 -0.34 -23.91 16.41
N GLY A 11 0.51 -24.28 17.38
CA GLY A 11 1.92 -24.57 17.14
C GLY A 11 2.93 -23.49 17.51
N VAL A 12 3.12 -23.21 18.81
CA VAL A 12 4.32 -22.51 19.31
C VAL A 12 5.20 -23.52 20.06
N PRO A 13 6.41 -23.84 19.57
CA PRO A 13 7.41 -24.56 20.35
C PRO A 13 7.85 -23.69 21.54
N ALA A 14 8.06 -24.34 22.69
CA ALA A 14 8.40 -23.72 23.96
C ALA A 14 9.57 -22.71 23.86
N GLY A 15 9.24 -21.43 23.94
CA GLY A 15 10.17 -20.29 23.94
C GLY A 15 9.43 -19.00 24.26
N GLY A 16 8.87 -18.91 25.47
CA GLY A 16 7.81 -17.98 25.84
C GLY A 16 8.22 -16.51 25.96
N VAL A 17 7.74 -15.68 25.03
CA VAL A 17 7.40 -14.28 25.34
C VAL A 17 6.13 -14.32 26.19
N ARG A 18 6.17 -13.80 27.42
CA ARG A 18 5.00 -13.82 28.32
C ARG A 18 3.90 -12.95 27.69
N CYS A 19 2.65 -13.43 27.63
CA CYS A 19 1.50 -12.68 27.09
C CYS A 19 1.37 -11.24 27.65
N THR A 20 1.88 -10.98 28.86
CA THR A 20 1.92 -9.66 29.48
C THR A 20 2.82 -8.65 28.75
N GLN A 21 3.93 -9.08 28.15
CA GLN A 21 4.84 -8.22 27.39
C GLN A 21 4.25 -7.80 26.06
N VAL A 22 3.57 -8.72 25.37
CA VAL A 22 2.88 -8.44 24.11
C VAL A 22 1.74 -7.46 24.32
N GLU A 23 0.96 -7.63 25.38
CA GLU A 23 -0.13 -6.71 25.72
C GLU A 23 0.40 -5.31 26.09
N ALA A 24 1.47 -5.24 26.88
CA ALA A 24 2.12 -3.97 27.21
C ALA A 24 2.65 -3.26 25.95
N TYR A 25 3.30 -4.00 25.04
CA TYR A 25 3.77 -3.48 23.76
C TYR A 25 2.62 -2.95 22.91
N ARG A 26 1.50 -3.70 22.82
CA ARG A 26 0.30 -3.27 22.09
C ARG A 26 -0.22 -1.93 22.60
N VAL A 27 -0.42 -1.80 23.91
CA VAL A 27 -0.93 -0.56 24.52
C VAL A 27 0.04 0.61 24.27
N GLN A 28 1.35 0.38 24.38
CA GLN A 28 2.36 1.40 24.09
C GLN A 28 2.34 1.83 22.62
N LEU A 29 2.29 0.87 21.69
CA LEU A 29 2.25 1.13 20.26
C LEU A 29 0.99 1.93 19.89
N GLU A 30 -0.18 1.56 20.41
CA GLU A 30 -1.41 2.31 20.17
C GLU A 30 -1.31 3.76 20.64
N ARG A 31 -0.71 4.00 21.81
CA ARG A 31 -0.49 5.37 22.30
C ARG A 31 0.47 6.16 21.40
N GLN A 32 1.56 5.53 20.95
CA GLN A 32 2.53 6.16 20.05
C GLN A 32 1.90 6.51 18.70
N LEU A 33 1.17 5.57 18.08
CA LEU A 33 0.51 5.79 16.80
C LEU A 33 -0.57 6.86 16.87
N ARG A 34 -1.39 6.88 17.95
CA ARG A 34 -2.37 7.95 18.17
C ARG A 34 -1.68 9.30 18.32
N ARG A 35 -0.60 9.38 19.09
CA ARG A 35 0.17 10.63 19.23
C ARG A 35 0.70 11.11 17.88
N ALA A 36 1.33 10.22 17.11
CA ALA A 36 1.82 10.54 15.78
C ALA A 36 0.71 11.03 14.84
N GLN A 37 -0.47 10.39 14.87
CA GLN A 37 -1.64 10.82 14.10
C GLN A 37 -2.05 12.26 14.45
N TRP A 38 -2.13 12.60 15.74
CA TRP A 38 -2.48 13.95 16.19
C TRP A 38 -1.39 14.97 15.86
N ASP A 39 -0.12 14.63 16.06
CA ASP A 39 1.00 15.54 15.79
C ASP A 39 1.12 15.83 14.28
N SER A 40 0.81 14.85 13.42
CA SER A 40 0.87 15.00 11.95
C SER A 40 -0.13 15.99 11.36
N VAL A 41 -1.19 16.36 12.11
CA VAL A 41 -2.21 17.31 11.67
C VAL A 41 -2.19 18.64 12.43
N ARG A 42 -1.27 18.80 13.39
CA ARG A 42 -1.11 20.06 14.12
C ARG A 42 -0.54 21.14 13.20
N PRO A 43 -1.06 22.38 13.24
CA PRO A 43 -0.42 23.52 12.58
C PRO A 43 0.99 23.73 13.13
N VAL A 44 1.96 23.98 12.25
CA VAL A 44 3.33 24.30 12.67
C VAL A 44 3.37 25.77 13.14
N GLY A 45 3.20 25.99 14.44
CA GLY A 45 3.35 27.31 15.08
C GLY A 45 2.11 28.22 15.03
N ALA A 46 2.13 29.27 15.87
CA ALA A 46 1.09 30.30 15.93
C ALA A 46 1.15 31.15 14.65
N GLY A 47 0.37 30.78 13.63
CA GLY A 47 0.36 31.40 12.30
C GLY A 47 0.79 30.49 11.15
N GLY A 48 1.14 29.23 11.43
CA GLY A 48 1.48 28.25 10.38
C GLY A 48 0.26 27.88 9.54
N GLN A 49 0.41 27.94 8.21
CA GLN A 49 -0.61 27.46 7.29
C GLN A 49 -1.01 26.01 7.66
N PRO A 50 -2.30 25.66 7.62
CA PRO A 50 -2.71 24.27 7.75
C PRO A 50 -1.95 23.42 6.73
N ALA A 51 -1.63 22.17 7.08
CA ALA A 51 -0.99 21.19 6.20
C ALA A 51 -1.55 21.36 4.78
N SER A 52 -0.69 21.70 3.81
CA SER A 52 -1.14 22.29 2.54
C SER A 52 -2.25 21.46 1.92
N ASP A 53 -3.36 22.08 1.53
CA ASP A 53 -4.45 21.43 0.78
C ASP A 53 -4.02 21.17 -0.68
N ARG A 54 -2.91 20.46 -0.84
CA ARG A 54 -2.25 20.21 -2.14
C ARG A 54 -3.18 19.45 -3.08
N TYR A 55 -3.96 18.54 -2.52
CA TYR A 55 -4.80 17.61 -3.25
C TYR A 55 -6.29 18.00 -3.26
N GLY A 56 -6.69 19.08 -2.58
CA GLY A 56 -8.08 19.58 -2.59
C GLY A 56 -9.09 18.66 -1.90
N VAL A 57 -8.64 17.82 -0.96
CA VAL A 57 -9.42 16.73 -0.40
C VAL A 57 -10.30 17.25 0.74
N ARG A 58 -11.59 16.90 0.68
CA ARG A 58 -12.59 17.33 1.66
C ARG A 58 -12.92 16.20 2.63
N PRO A 59 -12.80 16.42 3.96
CA PRO A 59 -13.23 15.44 4.96
C PRO A 59 -14.70 15.06 4.84
N THR A 60 -15.06 13.83 5.23
CA THR A 60 -16.40 13.24 5.09
C THR A 60 -17.42 13.75 6.11
N GLY A 61 -17.14 14.86 6.79
CA GLY A 61 -18.03 15.48 7.77
C GLY A 61 -17.92 14.86 9.16
N ARG A 62 -19.01 14.25 9.66
CA ARG A 62 -19.11 13.78 11.04
C ARG A 62 -18.26 12.52 11.27
N LYS A 63 -17.28 12.64 12.16
CA LYS A 63 -16.43 11.53 12.61
C LYS A 63 -17.14 10.62 13.62
N PRO A 64 -16.87 9.31 13.63
CA PRO A 64 -17.40 8.41 14.64
C PRO A 64 -16.73 8.66 16.00
N GLY A 65 -17.43 8.43 17.10
CA GLY A 65 -16.83 8.56 18.44
C GLY A 65 -15.86 7.43 18.80
N ARG A 66 -15.97 6.28 18.11
CA ARG A 66 -15.13 5.09 18.27
C ARG A 66 -15.12 4.29 16.98
N PHE A 67 -14.09 3.46 16.78
CA PHE A 67 -14.06 2.52 15.65
C PHE A 67 -15.25 1.56 15.71
N ALA A 68 -15.81 1.24 14.54
CA ALA A 68 -16.81 0.19 14.41
C ALA A 68 -16.21 -1.20 14.74
N PRO A 69 -17.04 -2.22 15.01
CA PRO A 69 -16.56 -3.60 15.15
C PRO A 69 -15.76 -4.01 13.91
N PRO A 70 -14.63 -4.73 14.07
CA PRO A 70 -13.74 -5.03 12.95
C PRO A 70 -14.38 -5.79 11.79
N GLU A 71 -15.36 -6.65 12.05
CA GLU A 71 -16.04 -7.36 10.95
C GLU A 71 -16.88 -6.43 10.08
N GLN A 72 -17.41 -5.36 10.68
CA GLN A 72 -18.08 -4.30 9.92
C GLN A 72 -17.08 -3.45 9.14
N LEU A 73 -15.93 -3.11 9.75
CA LEU A 73 -14.87 -2.38 9.04
C LEU A 73 -14.33 -3.18 7.87
N LEU A 74 -14.11 -4.49 8.05
CA LEU A 74 -13.65 -5.39 7.01
C LEU A 74 -14.67 -5.51 5.89
N ALA A 75 -15.94 -5.73 6.21
CA ALA A 75 -17.01 -5.80 5.20
C ALA A 75 -17.11 -4.51 4.38
N ARG A 76 -17.00 -3.34 5.03
CA ARG A 76 -16.98 -2.04 4.33
C ARG A 76 -15.73 -1.86 3.49
N ALA A 77 -14.55 -2.27 3.98
CA ALA A 77 -13.31 -2.21 3.23
C ALA A 77 -13.36 -3.05 1.95
N ILE A 78 -13.90 -4.28 2.01
CA ILE A 78 -14.08 -5.16 0.85
C ILE A 78 -15.06 -4.54 -0.17
N ALA A 79 -16.08 -3.82 0.31
CA ALA A 79 -17.07 -3.16 -0.52
C ALA A 79 -16.58 -1.90 -1.25
N LEU A 80 -15.40 -1.36 -0.91
CA LEU A 80 -14.86 -0.16 -1.56
C LEU A 80 -14.67 -0.37 -3.08
N ARG A 81 -14.93 0.68 -3.87
CA ARG A 81 -14.72 0.68 -5.32
C ARG A 81 -13.25 0.96 -5.65
N MET A 82 -12.43 -0.08 -5.48
CA MET A 82 -11.04 -0.11 -5.94
C MET A 82 -10.97 -0.64 -7.37
N GLY A 83 -10.40 0.11 -8.31
CA GLY A 83 -10.38 -0.22 -9.73
C GLY A 83 -9.13 0.28 -10.46
N MET A 84 -8.93 -0.25 -11.66
CA MET A 84 -7.86 0.15 -12.59
C MET A 84 -8.47 0.92 -13.77
N LEU A 85 -7.67 1.73 -14.45
CA LEU A 85 -8.02 2.21 -15.78
C LEU A 85 -8.02 1.03 -16.76
N THR A 86 -9.08 0.94 -17.54
CA THR A 86 -9.34 -0.15 -18.49
C THR A 86 -9.45 0.36 -19.91
N ARG A 87 -9.51 -0.57 -20.87
CA ARG A 87 -9.70 -0.27 -22.30
C ARG A 87 -10.99 0.53 -22.58
N ASP A 88 -11.97 0.44 -21.70
CA ASP A 88 -13.26 1.12 -21.81
C ASP A 88 -13.32 2.44 -21.04
N THR A 89 -12.24 2.84 -20.37
CA THR A 89 -12.24 4.05 -19.54
C THR A 89 -12.24 5.31 -20.41
N GLU A 90 -13.29 6.11 -20.27
CA GLU A 90 -13.34 7.47 -20.81
C GLU A 90 -12.47 8.41 -19.96
N PRO A 91 -11.75 9.39 -20.55
CA PRO A 91 -11.74 9.79 -21.95
C PRO A 91 -10.76 9.02 -22.83
N PHE A 92 -10.00 8.08 -22.27
CA PHE A 92 -8.94 7.39 -23.00
C PHE A 92 -9.46 6.54 -24.15
N LYS A 93 -10.63 5.92 -24.00
CA LYS A 93 -11.28 5.17 -25.08
C LYS A 93 -11.52 6.01 -26.32
N ARG A 94 -12.25 7.13 -26.20
CA ARG A 94 -12.52 8.03 -27.34
C ARG A 94 -11.27 8.70 -27.90
N MET A 95 -10.21 8.84 -27.11
CA MET A 95 -8.92 9.37 -27.54
C MET A 95 -8.03 8.34 -28.23
N GLY A 96 -8.48 7.08 -28.37
CA GLY A 96 -7.71 6.03 -29.04
C GLY A 96 -6.56 5.46 -28.21
N TYR A 97 -6.69 5.48 -26.88
CA TYR A 97 -5.68 4.94 -25.94
C TYR A 97 -6.04 3.55 -25.38
N SER A 98 -7.14 2.93 -25.82
CA SER A 98 -7.61 1.64 -25.29
C SER A 98 -6.55 0.54 -25.35
N GLN A 99 -5.68 0.53 -26.36
CA GLN A 99 -4.64 -0.48 -26.53
C GLN A 99 -3.54 -0.46 -25.46
N TYR A 100 -3.35 0.66 -24.75
CA TYR A 100 -2.31 0.77 -23.72
C TYR A 100 -2.73 0.19 -22.37
N PHE A 101 -4.03 -0.07 -22.15
CA PHE A 101 -4.49 -0.75 -20.93
C PHE A 101 -4.50 -2.27 -21.12
N PRO A 102 -4.19 -3.06 -20.08
CA PRO A 102 -4.28 -4.51 -20.15
C PRO A 102 -5.65 -5.01 -20.63
N ALA A 103 -5.66 -6.09 -21.41
CA ALA A 103 -6.90 -6.73 -21.86
C ALA A 103 -7.57 -7.55 -20.76
N THR A 104 -6.78 -8.09 -19.83
CA THR A 104 -7.26 -8.83 -18.67
C THR A 104 -7.70 -7.88 -17.57
N ASP A 105 -8.84 -8.17 -16.95
CA ASP A 105 -9.25 -7.44 -15.75
C ASP A 105 -8.31 -7.78 -14.57
N PHE A 106 -7.96 -6.77 -13.78
CA PHE A 106 -7.05 -6.95 -12.64
C PHE A 106 -7.60 -7.97 -11.64
N TYR A 107 -8.91 -7.98 -11.40
CA TYR A 107 -9.62 -8.89 -10.50
C TYR A 107 -10.11 -10.17 -11.17
N ALA A 108 -9.63 -10.49 -12.38
CA ALA A 108 -9.97 -11.74 -13.05
C ALA A 108 -9.47 -13.00 -12.31
N SER A 109 -8.46 -12.85 -11.45
CA SER A 109 -7.90 -13.94 -10.64
C SER A 109 -8.25 -13.78 -9.16
N SER A 110 -8.48 -14.92 -8.50
CA SER A 110 -8.64 -15.01 -7.05
C SER A 110 -7.61 -15.98 -6.46
N PHE A 111 -7.09 -15.69 -5.28
CA PHE A 111 -6.05 -16.46 -4.61
C PHE A 111 -6.51 -16.96 -3.25
N ASN A 112 -6.00 -18.11 -2.81
CA ASN A 112 -6.29 -18.63 -1.47
C ASN A 112 -5.52 -17.87 -0.39
N SER A 113 -4.23 -17.59 -0.64
CA SER A 113 -3.34 -16.92 0.32
C SER A 113 -2.47 -15.87 -0.34
N CYS A 114 -2.41 -14.69 0.27
CA CYS A 114 -1.58 -13.58 -0.19
C CYS A 114 -0.71 -13.03 0.93
N ALA A 115 0.58 -12.88 0.67
CA ALA A 115 1.52 -12.19 1.55
C ALA A 115 1.67 -10.73 1.10
N LEU A 116 1.37 -9.78 1.98
CA LEU A 116 1.63 -8.36 1.79
C LEU A 116 2.88 -7.97 2.59
N VAL A 117 4.01 -7.79 1.91
CA VAL A 117 5.30 -7.59 2.56
C VAL A 117 5.63 -6.10 2.64
N SER A 118 5.57 -5.53 3.84
CA SER A 118 6.00 -4.16 4.12
C SER A 118 7.48 -3.95 3.78
N SER A 119 7.84 -2.71 3.47
CA SER A 119 9.25 -2.30 3.32
C SER A 119 9.94 -2.00 4.64
N ALA A 120 9.26 -2.13 5.79
CA ALA A 120 9.72 -1.68 7.09
C ALA A 120 11.06 -2.30 7.52
N GLY A 121 11.91 -1.50 8.19
CA GLY A 121 13.17 -1.98 8.75
C GLY A 121 13.02 -3.11 9.78
N SER A 122 11.85 -3.25 10.41
CA SER A 122 11.54 -4.33 11.36
C SER A 122 11.39 -5.72 10.72
N MET A 123 11.44 -5.80 9.38
CA MET A 123 11.59 -7.07 8.66
C MET A 123 12.94 -7.74 8.92
N LEU A 124 13.99 -6.98 9.24
CA LEU A 124 15.33 -7.53 9.46
C LEU A 124 15.40 -8.43 10.70
N GLY A 125 16.04 -9.58 10.55
CA GLY A 125 16.14 -10.61 11.59
C GLY A 125 14.81 -11.28 11.93
N SER A 126 13.78 -11.12 11.11
CA SER A 126 12.46 -11.74 11.31
C SER A 126 12.43 -13.22 10.94
N LYS A 127 13.28 -13.64 10.00
CA LYS A 127 13.33 -15.01 9.44
C LYS A 127 11.99 -15.49 8.84
N LEU A 128 11.18 -14.56 8.34
CA LEU A 128 9.85 -14.84 7.80
C LEU A 128 9.87 -15.28 6.33
N GLY A 129 11.04 -15.31 5.69
CA GLY A 129 11.17 -15.60 4.27
C GLY A 129 10.48 -16.88 3.80
N PRO A 130 10.72 -18.04 4.45
CA PRO A 130 10.04 -19.29 4.08
C PRO A 130 8.52 -19.25 4.22
N GLU A 131 7.99 -18.53 5.22
CA GLU A 131 6.55 -18.37 5.43
C GLU A 131 5.92 -17.49 4.34
N ILE A 132 6.58 -16.36 4.04
CA ILE A 132 6.17 -15.43 2.97
C ILE A 132 6.14 -16.17 1.62
N ASP A 133 7.20 -16.91 1.31
CA ASP A 133 7.31 -17.67 0.05
C ASP A 133 6.36 -18.88 0.00
N GLY A 134 5.70 -19.24 1.10
CA GLY A 134 4.64 -20.26 1.13
C GLY A 134 3.29 -19.80 0.57
N HIS A 135 3.11 -18.50 0.32
CA HIS A 135 1.86 -17.93 -0.19
C HIS A 135 1.72 -18.13 -1.71
N GLU A 136 0.48 -18.19 -2.22
CA GLU A 136 0.25 -18.23 -3.67
C GLU A 136 0.75 -16.94 -4.35
N THR A 137 0.41 -15.80 -3.74
CA THR A 137 0.77 -14.47 -4.22
C THR A 137 1.58 -13.70 -3.19
N VAL A 138 2.73 -13.13 -3.60
CA VAL A 138 3.55 -12.24 -2.76
C VAL A 138 3.55 -10.83 -3.36
N VAL A 139 3.10 -9.85 -2.58
CA VAL A 139 3.02 -8.44 -2.99
C VAL A 139 4.09 -7.62 -2.28
N ARG A 140 4.85 -6.85 -3.07
CA ARG A 140 5.89 -5.93 -2.60
C ARG A 140 5.64 -4.52 -3.10
N PHE A 141 6.38 -3.56 -2.56
CA PHE A 141 6.20 -2.14 -2.86
C PHE A 141 7.45 -1.51 -3.44
N ASN A 142 7.25 -0.61 -4.40
CA ASN A 142 8.28 0.27 -4.94
C ASN A 142 9.57 -0.48 -5.29
N ASP A 143 10.72 -0.06 -4.77
CA ASP A 143 12.06 -0.60 -4.99
C ASP A 143 12.50 -1.64 -3.97
N ALA A 144 11.60 -2.12 -3.10
CA ALA A 144 11.95 -3.05 -2.03
C ALA A 144 12.50 -4.38 -2.61
N PRO A 145 13.80 -4.68 -2.42
CA PRO A 145 14.47 -5.82 -3.05
C PRO A 145 14.29 -7.11 -2.25
N THR A 146 14.49 -8.25 -2.89
CA THR A 146 14.60 -9.55 -2.22
C THR A 146 16.05 -10.00 -2.05
N ALA A 147 16.89 -9.70 -3.04
CA ALA A 147 18.28 -10.09 -3.08
C ALA A 147 19.06 -9.61 -1.84
N GLY A 148 19.66 -10.55 -1.11
CA GLY A 148 20.41 -10.28 0.13
C GLY A 148 19.55 -10.18 1.40
N PHE A 149 18.23 -10.38 1.29
CA PHE A 149 17.27 -10.31 2.40
C PHE A 149 16.34 -11.53 2.45
N GLU A 150 16.60 -12.57 1.66
CA GLU A 150 15.68 -13.68 1.40
C GLU A 150 15.25 -14.40 2.66
N ASP A 151 16.15 -14.58 3.64
CA ASP A 151 15.84 -15.20 4.92
C ASP A 151 14.71 -14.45 5.67
N ASP A 152 14.70 -13.12 5.56
CA ASP A 152 13.78 -12.25 6.28
C ASP A 152 12.52 -11.94 5.46
N VAL A 153 12.67 -11.69 4.16
CA VAL A 153 11.59 -11.16 3.32
C VAL A 153 11.12 -12.11 2.24
N GLY A 154 11.76 -13.27 2.06
CA GLY A 154 11.48 -14.23 0.99
C GLY A 154 12.11 -13.84 -0.34
N ALA A 155 12.18 -14.79 -1.28
CA ALA A 155 12.74 -14.59 -2.60
C ALA A 155 11.68 -14.27 -3.67
N ARG A 156 10.40 -14.62 -3.44
CA ARG A 156 9.34 -14.51 -4.45
C ARG A 156 8.73 -13.11 -4.50
N THR A 157 8.35 -12.68 -5.71
CA THR A 157 7.48 -11.53 -5.95
C THR A 157 6.51 -11.89 -7.06
N THR A 158 5.20 -11.81 -6.81
CA THR A 158 4.16 -12.05 -7.82
C THR A 158 3.62 -10.73 -8.36
N MET A 159 3.44 -9.76 -7.46
CA MET A 159 2.92 -8.44 -7.80
C MET A 159 3.73 -7.35 -7.10
N ARG A 160 3.86 -6.19 -7.76
CA ARG A 160 4.52 -5.02 -7.20
C ARG A 160 3.66 -3.78 -7.36
N LEU A 161 3.29 -3.16 -6.24
CA LEU A 161 2.57 -1.90 -6.21
C LEU A 161 3.56 -0.74 -6.12
N LEU A 162 3.51 0.14 -7.10
CA LEU A 162 4.43 1.25 -7.30
C LEU A 162 3.69 2.57 -7.12
N ASN A 163 4.30 3.52 -6.43
CA ASN A 163 3.93 4.91 -6.67
C ASN A 163 4.52 5.37 -8.01
N SER A 164 3.96 6.42 -8.60
CA SER A 164 4.40 7.00 -9.86
C SER A 164 5.83 7.57 -9.82
N GLN A 165 6.35 7.93 -8.64
CA GLN A 165 7.75 8.40 -8.51
C GLN A 165 8.76 7.33 -8.91
N VAL A 166 8.44 6.04 -8.71
CA VAL A 166 9.27 4.92 -9.19
C VAL A 166 9.42 4.94 -10.71
N LEU A 167 8.38 5.34 -11.43
CA LEU A 167 8.38 5.41 -12.89
C LEU A 167 9.15 6.62 -13.43
N ALA A 168 9.10 7.73 -12.69
CA ALA A 168 9.58 9.03 -13.15
C ALA A 168 11.05 9.28 -12.80
N ARG A 169 11.52 8.77 -11.66
CA ARG A 169 12.83 9.14 -11.14
C ARG A 169 13.93 8.16 -11.55
N PRO A 170 15.09 8.66 -12.03
CA PRO A 170 16.15 7.81 -12.58
C PRO A 170 16.80 6.89 -11.54
N GLU A 171 16.79 7.24 -10.25
CA GLU A 171 17.38 6.40 -9.20
C GLU A 171 16.77 5.00 -9.10
N PHE A 172 15.54 4.81 -9.58
CA PHE A 172 14.87 3.52 -9.54
C PHE A 172 15.16 2.64 -10.75
N ASP A 173 15.76 3.17 -11.81
CA ASP A 173 16.11 2.41 -13.03
C ASP A 173 14.93 1.54 -13.55
N PHE A 174 13.73 2.14 -13.60
CA PHE A 174 12.47 1.43 -13.83
C PHE A 174 12.45 0.53 -15.08
N PHE A 175 13.14 0.94 -16.14
CA PHE A 175 13.19 0.18 -17.38
C PHE A 175 14.17 -0.99 -17.35
N ASN A 176 15.29 -0.91 -16.62
CA ASN A 176 16.33 -1.95 -16.69
C ASN A 176 16.37 -2.85 -15.45
N SER A 177 15.92 -2.37 -14.30
CA SER A 177 15.94 -3.15 -13.06
C SER A 177 15.09 -4.42 -13.14
N ALA A 178 15.68 -5.54 -12.70
CA ALA A 178 15.00 -6.84 -12.62
C ALA A 178 13.82 -6.83 -11.64
N LEU A 179 13.76 -5.88 -10.69
CA LEU A 179 12.68 -5.76 -9.72
C LEU A 179 11.30 -5.54 -10.37
N TYR A 180 11.29 -4.99 -11.58
CA TYR A 180 10.08 -4.63 -12.32
C TYR A 180 9.85 -5.52 -13.54
N ARG A 181 10.47 -6.71 -13.60
CA ARG A 181 10.34 -7.64 -14.74
C ARG A 181 9.64 -8.92 -14.30
N ASN A 182 8.86 -9.53 -15.21
CA ASN A 182 8.18 -10.81 -14.98
C ASN A 182 7.30 -10.85 -13.73
N VAL A 183 6.67 -9.73 -13.38
CA VAL A 183 5.75 -9.58 -12.26
C VAL A 183 4.53 -8.77 -12.70
N THR A 184 3.41 -8.89 -12.00
CA THR A 184 2.29 -7.98 -12.19
C THR A 184 2.63 -6.62 -11.59
N LEU A 185 2.59 -5.56 -12.40
CA LEU A 185 2.84 -4.20 -11.95
C LEU A 185 1.51 -3.46 -11.77
N VAL A 186 1.38 -2.76 -10.64
CA VAL A 186 0.28 -1.82 -10.41
C VAL A 186 0.89 -0.48 -10.06
N VAL A 187 0.54 0.58 -10.77
CA VAL A 187 0.99 1.95 -10.45
C VAL A 187 -0.18 2.77 -9.93
N TRP A 188 0.08 3.59 -8.93
CA TRP A 188 -0.81 4.66 -8.50
C TRP A 188 -0.09 6.00 -8.51
N ASP A 189 -0.81 7.07 -8.83
CA ASP A 189 -0.30 8.44 -8.85
C ASP A 189 -1.18 9.35 -7.95
N PRO A 190 -0.58 10.24 -7.14
CA PRO A 190 -1.34 11.18 -6.32
C PRO A 190 -1.89 12.36 -7.15
N SER A 191 -3.12 12.24 -7.65
CA SER A 191 -3.85 13.33 -8.29
C SER A 191 -4.62 14.19 -7.27
N ARG A 192 -5.19 15.34 -7.69
CA ARG A 192 -6.22 16.02 -6.86
C ARG A 192 -7.48 15.16 -6.75
N ASP A 193 -8.22 15.30 -5.65
CA ASP A 193 -9.53 14.64 -5.46
C ASP A 193 -10.50 15.08 -6.56
N ARG A 194 -11.14 14.10 -7.21
CA ARG A 194 -12.04 14.29 -8.37
C ARG A 194 -11.41 15.05 -9.55
N GLN A 195 -10.09 14.97 -9.73
CA GLN A 195 -9.44 15.54 -10.91
C GLN A 195 -9.85 14.77 -12.18
N PRO A 196 -10.17 15.47 -13.28
CA PRO A 196 -10.42 14.82 -14.57
C PRO A 196 -9.26 13.92 -15.02
N LEU A 197 -9.59 12.74 -15.55
CA LEU A 197 -8.61 11.71 -15.94
C LEU A 197 -7.67 12.14 -17.06
N ASP A 198 -8.11 13.00 -17.98
CA ASP A 198 -7.28 13.64 -19.01
C ASP A 198 -6.25 14.62 -18.44
N LYS A 199 -6.23 14.86 -17.13
CA LYS A 199 -5.17 15.58 -16.42
C LYS A 199 -4.44 14.69 -15.43
N ALA A 200 -5.18 13.90 -14.64
CA ALA A 200 -4.61 13.03 -13.61
C ALA A 200 -3.82 11.86 -14.18
N SER A 201 -4.18 11.38 -15.38
CA SER A 201 -3.60 10.17 -15.96
C SER A 201 -3.23 10.30 -17.44
N ALA A 202 -2.94 11.52 -17.90
CA ALA A 202 -2.58 11.79 -19.30
C ALA A 202 -1.19 11.27 -19.68
N PRO A 203 -0.95 10.89 -20.94
CA PRO A 203 0.40 10.56 -21.45
C PRO A 203 1.43 11.68 -21.29
N SER A 204 0.97 12.93 -21.24
CA SER A 204 1.81 14.12 -21.03
C SER A 204 2.18 14.36 -19.56
N ALA A 205 1.57 13.67 -18.60
CA ALA A 205 1.92 13.80 -17.19
C ALA A 205 3.25 13.10 -16.93
N GLU A 206 4.23 13.84 -16.42
CA GLU A 206 5.61 13.39 -16.26
C GLU A 206 5.71 12.15 -15.38
N GLU A 207 4.95 12.12 -14.29
CA GLU A 207 4.96 11.08 -13.28
C GLU A 207 4.55 9.70 -13.82
N ILE A 208 3.75 9.66 -14.87
CA ILE A 208 3.22 8.42 -15.45
C ILE A 208 3.61 8.23 -16.92
N ARG A 209 4.44 9.10 -17.49
CA ARG A 209 4.90 8.98 -18.88
C ARG A 209 5.52 7.61 -19.16
N SER A 210 6.28 7.07 -18.21
CA SER A 210 6.93 5.76 -18.33
C SER A 210 5.94 4.59 -18.39
N TYR A 211 4.72 4.74 -17.85
CA TYR A 211 3.65 3.75 -18.03
C TYR A 211 3.31 3.61 -19.51
N TRP A 212 3.00 4.74 -20.17
CA TRP A 212 2.61 4.77 -21.57
C TRP A 212 3.70 4.21 -22.49
N LEU A 213 4.95 4.64 -22.28
CA LEU A 213 6.11 4.15 -23.04
C LEU A 213 6.30 2.64 -22.89
N ARG A 214 6.17 2.12 -21.66
CA ARG A 214 6.35 0.68 -21.41
C ARG A 214 5.25 -0.15 -22.06
N ARG A 215 4.01 0.33 -22.04
CA ARG A 215 2.86 -0.31 -22.67
C ARG A 215 2.92 -0.28 -24.20
N GLU A 216 3.61 0.69 -24.78
CA GLU A 216 3.90 0.74 -26.22
C GLU A 216 4.86 -0.39 -26.64
N VAL A 217 5.89 -0.63 -25.84
CA VAL A 217 6.94 -1.62 -26.14
C VAL A 217 6.55 -3.03 -25.69
N LEU A 218 5.78 -3.16 -24.60
CA LEU A 218 5.39 -4.42 -23.97
C LEU A 218 3.86 -4.47 -23.74
N PRO A 219 3.06 -4.57 -24.81
CA PRO A 219 1.59 -4.50 -24.73
C PRO A 219 0.94 -5.70 -24.02
N ASP A 220 1.65 -6.81 -23.85
CA ASP A 220 1.11 -8.00 -23.15
C ASP A 220 1.53 -8.08 -21.67
N GLU A 221 2.39 -7.18 -21.20
CA GLU A 221 2.81 -7.16 -19.79
C GLU A 221 1.61 -6.86 -18.87
N PRO A 222 1.43 -7.59 -17.75
CA PRO A 222 0.38 -7.30 -16.76
C PRO A 222 0.72 -6.04 -15.97
N PHE A 223 0.60 -4.88 -16.62
CA PHE A 223 0.94 -3.58 -16.05
C PHE A 223 -0.29 -2.66 -16.01
N TYR A 224 -0.81 -2.48 -14.81
CA TYR A 224 -2.06 -1.78 -14.52
C TYR A 224 -1.80 -0.38 -13.96
N LEU A 225 -2.66 0.56 -14.33
CA LEU A 225 -2.72 1.90 -13.75
C LEU A 225 -3.97 2.02 -12.89
N MET A 226 -3.80 2.24 -11.59
CA MET A 226 -4.89 2.41 -10.63
C MET A 226 -5.72 3.64 -11.00
N HIS A 227 -7.04 3.49 -10.94
CA HIS A 227 -7.94 4.62 -11.14
C HIS A 227 -7.72 5.64 -10.00
N PRO A 228 -7.48 6.93 -10.27
CA PRO A 228 -7.21 7.94 -9.24
C PRO A 228 -8.30 8.02 -8.16
N ASP A 229 -9.58 7.89 -8.54
CA ASP A 229 -10.68 7.81 -7.57
C ASP A 229 -10.53 6.68 -6.55
N SER A 230 -9.88 5.56 -6.87
CA SER A 230 -9.65 4.48 -5.90
C SER A 230 -8.68 4.88 -4.80
N VAL A 231 -7.71 5.75 -5.09
CA VAL A 231 -6.80 6.32 -4.07
C VAL A 231 -7.59 7.18 -3.09
N TRP A 232 -8.51 8.00 -3.61
CA TRP A 232 -9.33 8.90 -2.80
C TRP A 232 -10.50 8.19 -2.11
N GLU A 233 -11.06 7.15 -2.70
CA GLU A 233 -12.03 6.26 -2.05
C GLU A 233 -11.42 5.62 -0.80
N ALA A 234 -10.18 5.13 -0.89
CA ALA A 234 -9.43 4.62 0.25
C ALA A 234 -9.17 5.69 1.32
N TRP A 235 -8.92 6.94 0.91
CA TRP A 235 -8.79 8.06 1.84
C TRP A 235 -10.10 8.39 2.55
N HIS A 236 -11.21 8.50 1.80
CA HIS A 236 -12.54 8.79 2.34
C HIS A 236 -12.98 7.70 3.32
N PHE A 237 -12.65 6.44 3.04
CA PHE A 237 -12.85 5.34 3.99
C PHE A 237 -12.06 5.54 5.30
N LEU A 238 -10.78 5.89 5.22
CA LEU A 238 -9.99 6.20 6.41
C LEU A 238 -10.59 7.40 7.17
N ASP A 239 -11.02 8.43 6.46
CA ASP A 239 -11.61 9.62 7.07
C ASP A 239 -12.95 9.29 7.75
N SER A 240 -13.83 8.52 7.11
CA SER A 240 -15.16 8.21 7.64
C SER A 240 -15.14 7.22 8.80
N GLU A 241 -14.19 6.29 8.83
CA GLU A 241 -14.12 5.23 9.84
C GLU A 241 -13.20 5.57 11.03
N ASN A 242 -12.39 6.63 10.93
CA ASN A 242 -11.45 7.01 11.97
C ASN A 242 -12.02 8.07 12.92
N PRO A 243 -12.06 7.81 14.25
CA PRO A 243 -12.47 8.81 15.25
C PRO A 243 -11.54 10.01 15.34
N GLY A 244 -10.28 9.84 14.94
CA GLY A 244 -9.26 10.87 14.92
C GLY A 244 -9.13 11.57 13.56
N PRO A 245 -8.27 12.58 13.51
CA PRO A 245 -7.98 13.30 12.27
C PRO A 245 -7.19 12.42 11.31
N VAL A 246 -7.41 12.58 10.01
CA VAL A 246 -6.65 11.91 8.97
C VAL A 246 -5.91 12.97 8.16
N LEU A 247 -4.63 12.73 7.89
CA LEU A 247 -3.82 13.65 7.09
C LEU A 247 -4.39 13.74 5.67
N ARG A 248 -4.48 14.95 5.10
CA ARG A 248 -5.02 15.20 3.74
C ARG A 248 -4.02 14.86 2.63
N ASN A 249 -3.42 13.69 2.74
CA ASN A 249 -2.53 13.07 1.77
C ASN A 249 -3.12 11.71 1.37
N PRO A 250 -2.83 11.20 0.17
CA PRO A 250 -3.26 9.87 -0.22
C PRO A 250 -2.75 8.80 0.76
N PRO A 251 -3.49 7.68 0.94
CA PRO A 251 -3.04 6.58 1.78
C PRO A 251 -1.71 5.99 1.27
N SER A 252 -0.99 5.30 2.15
CA SER A 252 0.27 4.65 1.77
C SER A 252 0.04 3.52 0.76
N SER A 253 1.06 3.20 -0.06
CA SER A 253 1.04 2.01 -0.92
C SER A 253 0.68 0.74 -0.13
N GLY A 254 1.16 0.62 1.11
CA GLY A 254 0.83 -0.50 2.00
C GLY A 254 -0.67 -0.65 2.25
N PHE A 255 -1.36 0.45 2.53
CA PHE A 255 -2.81 0.42 2.76
C PHE A 255 -3.59 0.16 1.47
N LEU A 256 -3.20 0.80 0.36
CA LEU A 256 -3.80 0.55 -0.96
C LEU A 256 -3.65 -0.92 -1.35
N GLY A 257 -2.46 -1.50 -1.19
CA GLY A 257 -2.18 -2.91 -1.45
C GLY A 257 -3.03 -3.85 -0.59
N LEU A 258 -3.22 -3.54 0.69
CA LEU A 258 -4.12 -4.30 1.56
C LEU A 258 -5.56 -4.29 1.02
N LEU A 259 -6.09 -3.11 0.65
CA LEU A 259 -7.46 -3.01 0.12
C LEU A 259 -7.64 -3.77 -1.20
N LEU A 260 -6.63 -3.77 -2.08
CA LEU A 260 -6.65 -4.57 -3.30
C LEU A 260 -6.73 -6.07 -3.00
N LEU A 261 -5.87 -6.56 -2.09
CA LEU A 261 -5.79 -7.98 -1.76
C LEU A 261 -7.03 -8.48 -1.02
N LEU A 262 -7.68 -7.66 -0.20
CA LEU A 262 -8.95 -8.02 0.45
C LEU A 262 -10.06 -8.37 -0.56
N LYS A 263 -9.95 -7.93 -1.82
CA LYS A 263 -10.91 -8.25 -2.89
C LYS A 263 -10.52 -9.48 -3.73
N GLN A 264 -9.25 -9.88 -3.73
CA GLN A 264 -8.73 -10.98 -4.56
C GLN A 264 -8.39 -12.23 -3.76
N CYS A 265 -8.09 -12.08 -2.47
CA CYS A 265 -7.52 -13.13 -1.65
C CYS A 265 -8.49 -13.56 -0.58
N ARG A 266 -8.63 -14.87 -0.40
CA ARG A 266 -9.41 -15.44 0.72
C ARG A 266 -8.76 -15.14 2.07
N HIS A 267 -7.44 -15.15 2.12
CA HIS A 267 -6.63 -14.84 3.29
C HIS A 267 -5.47 -13.92 2.92
N VAL A 268 -5.20 -12.92 3.76
CA VAL A 268 -4.11 -11.96 3.58
C VAL A 268 -3.29 -11.87 4.85
N ASP A 269 -2.02 -12.26 4.78
CA ASP A 269 -1.04 -12.04 5.84
C ASP A 269 -0.22 -10.79 5.53
N ALA A 270 -0.31 -9.79 6.40
CA ALA A 270 0.38 -8.51 6.25
C ALA A 270 1.58 -8.42 7.20
N TYR A 271 2.77 -8.49 6.63
CA TYR A 271 4.03 -8.58 7.37
C TYR A 271 4.60 -7.19 7.65
N GLU A 272 4.82 -6.87 8.92
CA GLU A 272 5.37 -5.59 9.41
C GLU A 272 4.65 -4.33 8.86
N LEU A 273 3.37 -4.47 8.49
CA LEU A 273 2.47 -3.33 8.25
C LEU A 273 2.02 -2.71 9.58
N VAL A 274 1.73 -3.59 10.55
CA VAL A 274 1.67 -3.24 11.97
C VAL A 274 3.00 -3.72 12.57
N PRO A 275 3.80 -2.84 13.20
CA PRO A 275 5.15 -3.19 13.61
C PRO A 275 5.16 -4.20 14.77
N SER A 276 5.98 -5.24 14.64
CA SER A 276 6.25 -6.18 15.72
C SER A 276 7.14 -5.58 16.81
N MET A 277 7.50 -6.37 17.83
CA MET A 277 8.47 -5.97 18.85
C MET A 277 9.87 -5.64 18.29
N ARG A 278 10.12 -5.89 16.99
CA ARG A 278 11.30 -5.42 16.24
C ARG A 278 11.19 -3.98 15.73
N LEU A 279 10.19 -3.21 16.17
CA LEU A 279 10.02 -1.81 15.82
C LEU A 279 11.36 -1.06 15.94
N THR A 280 11.76 -0.41 14.85
CA THR A 280 13.04 0.27 14.71
C THR A 280 12.84 1.65 14.08
N LYS A 281 13.83 2.54 14.28
CA LYS A 281 13.87 3.85 13.61
C LYS A 281 14.27 3.73 12.13
N ARG A 282 14.78 2.58 11.70
CA ARG A 282 15.14 2.32 10.31
C ARG A 282 13.87 2.27 9.46
N CYS A 283 13.77 3.15 8.47
CA CYS A 283 12.60 3.23 7.58
C CYS A 283 12.46 1.95 6.76
N HIS A 284 13.50 1.59 6.00
CA HIS A 284 13.48 0.45 5.10
C HIS A 284 14.51 -0.62 5.46
N TYR A 285 14.17 -1.91 5.27
CA TYR A 285 15.11 -3.01 5.53
C TYR A 285 16.33 -3.00 4.62
N TYR A 286 16.26 -2.33 3.48
CA TYR A 286 17.27 -2.34 2.42
C TYR A 286 18.09 -1.05 2.30
N GLU A 287 17.76 0.00 3.05
CA GLU A 287 18.56 1.24 3.08
C GLU A 287 19.71 1.12 4.07
N SER A 288 20.92 1.56 3.72
CA SER A 288 22.02 1.69 4.67
C SER A 288 21.61 2.60 5.84
N PHE A 289 21.76 2.11 7.08
CA PHE A 289 21.42 2.91 8.26
C PHE A 289 22.43 4.05 8.45
N THR A 290 22.04 5.27 8.08
CA THR A 290 22.69 6.49 8.58
C THR A 290 21.87 7.02 9.76
N PRO A 291 22.35 6.91 11.01
CA PRO A 291 21.71 7.59 12.12
C PRO A 291 21.70 9.10 11.82
N LYS A 292 20.52 9.72 11.85
CA LYS A 292 20.46 11.18 11.94
C LYS A 292 20.91 11.55 13.35
N GLU A 293 22.00 12.33 13.43
CA GLU A 293 22.50 12.96 14.65
C GLU A 293 21.40 13.79 15.35
#